data_AF-A0A378PLM3-F1
#
_entry.id   AF-A0A378PLM3-F1
#
_cell.length_a   1.000
_cell.length_b   1.000
_cell.length_c   1.000
_cell.angle_alpha   90.00
_cell.angle_beta   90.00
_cell.angle_gamma   90.00
#
_symmetry.space_group_name_H-M   'P 1'
#
loop_
_entity.id
_entity.type
_entity.pdbx_description
1 polymer ?
#
loop_
_entity_poly.entity_id
_entity_poly.type
_entity_poly.pdbx_seq_one_letter_code
_entity_poly.pdbx_strand_id
1 'polypeptide(L)' 'MDNGKQIARAMTVDEIRALINGFGVATDLAIRAGFDGVEIHGANNYLIQQFFSP' A
#
# COMPACT_ATOMS: atom_id res chain seq x y z
N MET A 1 -29.29 2.17 10.83
CA MET A 1 -28.07 1.53 11.32
C MET A 1 -27.00 1.86 10.29
N ASP A 2 -26.05 2.73 10.63
CA ASP A 2 -24.79 2.84 9.89
C ASP A 2 -23.92 1.70 10.42
N ASN A 3 -23.52 0.78 9.55
CA ASN A 3 -23.03 -0.55 9.93
C ASN A 3 -21.57 -0.51 10.45
N GLY A 4 -21.07 0.65 10.91
CA GLY A 4 -19.67 0.85 11.30
C GLY A 4 -18.69 0.55 10.17
N LYS A 5 -19.16 0.53 8.91
CA LYS A 5 -18.33 0.19 7.75
C LYS A 5 -17.45 1.38 7.48
N GLN A 6 -16.17 1.27 7.82
CA GLN A 6 -15.19 2.32 7.54
C GLN A 6 -15.11 2.49 6.02
N ILE A 7 -15.69 3.58 5.52
CA ILE A 7 -15.68 3.89 4.09
C ILE A 7 -14.29 4.45 3.75
N ALA A 8 -13.59 3.78 2.84
CA ALA A 8 -12.34 4.31 2.30
C ALA A 8 -12.63 5.57 1.48
N ARG A 9 -11.83 6.62 1.68
CA ARG A 9 -11.85 7.81 0.83
C ARG A 9 -10.82 7.68 -0.29
N ALA A 10 -11.04 8.39 -1.39
CA ALA A 10 -10.02 8.54 -2.42
C ALA A 10 -8.73 9.14 -1.82
N MET A 11 -7.59 8.62 -2.26
CA MET A 11 -6.29 9.16 -1.94
C MET A 11 -6.04 10.45 -2.73
N THR A 12 -5.36 11.40 -2.11
CA THR A 12 -4.79 12.55 -2.83
C THR A 12 -3.51 12.15 -3.55
N VAL A 13 -3.07 12.97 -4.51
CA VAL A 13 -1.81 12.73 -5.23
C VAL A 13 -0.61 12.73 -4.25
N ASP A 14 -0.63 13.57 -3.23
CA ASP A 14 0.46 13.64 -2.25
C ASP A 14 0.48 12.40 -1.34
N GLU A 15 -0.68 11.82 -1.04
CA GLU A 15 -0.75 10.55 -0.31
C GLU A 15 -0.26 9.38 -1.17
N ILE A 16 -0.50 9.40 -2.48
CA ILE A 16 0.06 8.40 -3.40
C ILE A 16 1.59 8.51 -3.41
N ARG A 17 2.14 9.72 -3.47
CA ARG A 17 3.60 9.94 -3.39
C ARG A 17 4.17 9.48 -2.05
N ALA A 18 3.48 9.79 -0.95
CA ALA A 18 3.88 9.36 0.38
C ALA A 18 3.84 7.83 0.52
N LEU A 19 2.83 7.17 -0.07
CA LEU A 19 2.72 5.71 -0.11
C LEU A 19 3.88 5.07 -0.87
N ILE A 20 4.23 5.61 -2.06
CA ILE A 20 5.39 5.14 -2.84
C ILE A 20 6.67 5.25 -1.99
N ASN A 21 6.89 6.39 -1.33
CA ASN A 21 8.02 6.55 -0.43
C ASN A 21 7.98 5.54 0.74
N GLY A 22 6.80 5.28 1.29
CA GLY A 22 6.59 4.26 2.33
C GLY A 22 7.04 2.87 1.91
N PHE A 23 6.71 2.43 0.69
CA PHE A 23 7.22 1.16 0.14
C PHE A 23 8.75 1.17 -0.01
N GLY A 24 9.32 2.30 -0.44
CA GLY A 24 10.77 2.49 -0.51
C GLY A 24 11.45 2.33 0.86
N VAL A 25 10.93 3.00 1.89
CA VAL A 25 11.44 2.91 3.27
C VAL A 25 11.31 1.48 3.80
N ALA A 26 10.18 0.81 3.58
CA ALA A 26 9.99 -0.58 4.00
C ALA A 26 10.99 -1.53 3.33
N THR A 27 11.31 -1.29 2.06
CA THR A 27 12.31 -2.07 1.31
C THR A 27 13.73 -1.84 1.86
N ASP A 28 14.12 -0.60 2.18
CA ASP A 28 15.41 -0.29 2.83
C ASP A 28 15.52 -0.98 4.19
N LEU A 29 14.45 -1.01 4.99
CA LEU A 29 14.42 -1.74 6.25
C LEU A 29 14.57 -3.25 6.06
N ALA A 30 13.93 -3.84 5.05
CA ALA A 30 14.06 -5.26 4.74
C ALA A 30 15.51 -5.62 4.36
N ILE A 31 16.17 -4.79 3.56
CA ILE A 31 17.59 -4.96 3.23
C ILE A 31 18.47 -4.93 4.48
N ARG A 32 18.27 -3.93 5.36
CA ARG A 32 19.03 -3.80 6.62
C ARG A 32 18.79 -4.96 7.58
N ALA A 33 17.60 -5.57 7.54
CA ALA A 33 17.25 -6.74 8.33
C ALA A 33 17.81 -8.05 7.75
N GLY A 34 18.43 -8.02 6.56
CA GLY A 34 19.07 -9.19 5.95
C GLY A 34 18.13 -10.07 5.12
N PHE A 35 16.99 -9.54 4.66
CA PHE A 35 16.14 -10.26 3.69
C PHE A 35 16.79 -10.24 2.30
N ASP A 36 16.65 -11.33 1.55
CA ASP A 36 17.16 -11.43 0.17
C ASP A 36 16.33 -10.62 -0.84
N GLY A 37 15.10 -10.27 -0.49
CA GLY A 37 14.21 -9.50 -1.35
C GLY A 37 12.88 -9.18 -0.68
N VAL A 38 12.06 -8.41 -1.40
CA VAL A 38 10.69 -8.07 -1.00
C VAL A 38 9.73 -8.39 -2.15
N GLU A 39 8.51 -8.79 -1.80
CA GLU A 39 7.41 -8.90 -2.74
C GLU A 39 6.40 -7.79 -2.46
N ILE A 40 5.95 -7.10 -3.52
CA ILE A 40 4.90 -6.11 -3.42
C ILE A 40 3.55 -6.82 -3.57
N HIS A 41 2.75 -6.84 -2.51
CA HIS A 41 1.45 -7.50 -2.56
C HIS A 41 0.42 -6.67 -3.35
N GLY A 42 0.24 -7.04 -4.62
CA GLY A 42 -0.65 -6.37 -5.58
C GLY A 42 -2.00 -7.06 -5.84
N ALA A 43 -2.44 -7.97 -4.97
CA ALA A 43 -3.60 -8.83 -5.19
C ALA A 43 -4.61 -8.80 -4.03
N ASN A 44 -5.61 -9.68 -4.05
CA ASN A 44 -6.59 -9.94 -2.99
C ASN A 44 -7.36 -8.71 -2.47
N ASN A 45 -7.71 -7.79 -3.37
CA ASN A 45 -8.44 -6.55 -3.11
C ASN A 45 -7.73 -5.56 -2.18
N TYR A 46 -6.41 -5.72 -2.00
CA TYR A 46 -5.60 -4.74 -1.28
C TYR A 46 -5.28 -3.53 -2.15
N LEU A 47 -4.64 -2.55 -1.53
CA LEU A 47 -4.52 -1.17 -2.01
C LEU A 47 -4.14 -1.06 -3.49
N ILE A 48 -3.07 -1.74 -3.93
CA ILE A 48 -2.60 -1.63 -5.32
C ILE A 48 -3.63 -2.18 -6.31
N GLN A 49 -4.31 -3.29 -5.98
CA GLN A 49 -5.33 -3.86 -6.85
C GLN A 49 -6.52 -2.90 -7.02
N GLN A 50 -6.86 -2.12 -6.00
CA GLN A 50 -7.96 -1.15 -6.06
C GLN A 50 -7.72 -0.02 -7.08
N PHE A 51 -6.47 0.21 -7.51
CA PHE A 51 -6.14 1.13 -8.60
C PHE A 51 -6.16 0.45 -9.98
N PHE A 52 -5.92 -0.86 -10.03
CA PHE A 52 -5.70 -1.59 -11.27
C PHE A 52 -6.96 -2.30 -11.79
N SER A 53 -7.82 -2.77 -10.88
CA SER A 53 -9.06 -3.47 -11.20
C SER A 53 -10.27 -2.54 -11.06
N PRO A 54 -11.18 -2.47 -12.06
CA PRO A 54 -12.41 -1.70 -12.01
C PRO A 54 -13.39 -2.13 -10.91
#